data_AF-A0A7I8EVM2-F1
#
_entry.id   AF-A0A7I8EVM2-F1
#
_cell.length_a   1.000
_cell.length_b   1.000
_cell.length_c   1.000
_cell.angle_alpha   90.00
_cell.angle_beta   90.00
_cell.angle_gamma   90.00
#
_symmetry.space_group_name_H-M   'P 1'
#
loop_
_entity.id
_entity.type
_entity.pdbx_description
1 polymer ?
#
loop_
_entity_poly.entity_id
_entity_poly.type
_entity_poly.pdbx_seq_one_letter_code
_entity_poly.pdbx_strand_id
1 'polypeptide(L)'
;MDFLVNHLFGIVDSFLILITAITGYIVIKNVKREAIIKIQEQTIGAYTQQNEVLQSQIDSLRDGVDDLKKENLSLRQIIETIKDALKAKGMIITIDGDLVTITDLKGSASSIRRRSIKPDGEGK
;
A
#
# COMPACT_ATOMS: atom_id res chain seq x y z
N MET A 1 63.78 -25.47 46.50
CA MET A 1 62.47 -25.97 46.03
C MET A 1 61.58 -24.83 45.56
N ASP A 2 61.60 -23.67 46.22
CA ASP A 2 60.65 -22.57 45.94
C ASP A 2 60.79 -21.91 44.56
N PHE A 3 62.00 -21.87 43.98
CA PHE A 3 62.23 -21.32 42.63
C PHE A 3 61.55 -22.14 41.52
N LEU A 4 61.61 -23.48 41.60
CA LEU A 4 60.96 -24.35 40.62
C LEU A 4 59.43 -24.31 40.75
N VAL A 5 58.93 -24.23 41.99
CA VAL A 5 57.48 -24.18 42.27
C VAL A 5 56.86 -22.89 41.74
N ASN A 6 57.50 -21.72 41.98
CA ASN A 6 56.99 -20.45 41.47
C ASN A 6 57.01 -20.34 39.94
N HIS A 7 58.02 -20.93 39.29
CA HIS A 7 58.08 -20.94 37.83
C HIS A 7 57.03 -21.85 37.20
N LEU A 8 56.69 -22.96 37.88
CA LEU A 8 55.61 -23.88 37.46
C LEU A 8 54.24 -23.20 37.58
N PHE A 9 53.98 -22.49 38.68
CA PHE A 9 52.74 -21.72 38.86
C PHE A 9 52.57 -20.63 37.79
N GLY A 10 53.63 -19.88 37.47
CA GLY A 10 53.56 -18.86 36.42
C GLY A 10 53.26 -19.41 35.01
N ILE A 11 53.74 -20.64 34.71
CA ILE A 11 53.43 -21.32 33.45
C ILE A 11 51.94 -21.71 33.41
N VAL A 12 51.42 -22.29 34.49
CA VAL A 12 50.01 -22.71 34.58
C VAL A 12 49.06 -21.51 34.45
N ASP A 13 49.34 -20.40 35.11
CA ASP A 13 48.53 -19.17 35.01
C ASP A 13 48.53 -18.62 33.58
N SER A 14 49.68 -18.65 32.90
CA SER A 14 49.78 -18.21 31.50
C SER A 14 48.95 -19.07 30.56
N PHE A 15 48.92 -20.39 30.77
CA PHE A 15 48.05 -21.30 30.01
C PHE A 15 46.56 -21.05 30.29
N LEU A 16 46.19 -20.76 31.54
CA LEU A 16 44.82 -20.42 31.93
C LEU A 16 44.32 -19.13 31.24
N ILE A 17 45.17 -18.10 31.18
CA ILE A 17 44.87 -16.86 30.47
C ILE A 17 44.71 -17.11 28.96
N LEU A 18 45.57 -17.96 28.37
CA LEU A 18 45.48 -18.29 26.95
C LEU A 18 44.17 -19.02 26.62
N ILE A 19 43.79 -20.02 27.43
CA ILE A 19 42.56 -20.78 27.24
C ILE A 19 41.34 -19.86 27.39
N THR A 20 41.31 -19.02 28.42
CA THR A 20 40.19 -18.08 28.62
C THR A 20 40.08 -17.07 27.48
N ALA A 21 41.19 -16.59 26.94
CA ALA A 21 41.20 -15.70 25.77
C ALA A 21 40.66 -16.38 24.50
N ILE A 22 41.09 -17.62 24.22
CA ILE A 22 40.62 -18.40 23.06
C ILE A 22 39.12 -18.69 23.19
N THR A 23 38.69 -19.11 24.37
CA THR A 23 37.29 -19.44 24.63
C THR A 23 36.41 -18.19 24.52
N GLY A 24 36.86 -17.07 25.09
CA GLY A 24 36.17 -15.78 24.97
C GLY A 24 36.05 -15.31 23.51
N TYR A 25 37.11 -15.47 22.72
CA TYR A 25 37.08 -15.11 21.29
C TYR A 25 36.05 -15.93 20.49
N ILE A 26 35.98 -17.25 20.72
CA ILE A 26 35.03 -18.14 20.04
C ILE A 26 33.59 -17.75 20.38
N VAL A 27 33.30 -17.50 21.66
CA VAL A 27 31.96 -17.10 22.12
C VAL A 27 31.53 -15.79 21.45
N ILE A 28 32.38 -14.76 21.44
CA ILE A 28 32.08 -13.46 20.81
C ILE A 28 31.80 -13.61 19.31
N LYS A 29 32.58 -14.46 18.62
CA LYS A 29 32.40 -14.70 17.18
C LYS A 29 31.07 -15.39 16.87
N ASN A 30 30.65 -16.33 17.70
CA ASN A 30 29.39 -17.07 17.51
C ASN A 30 28.17 -16.18 17.78
N VAL A 31 28.21 -15.37 18.83
CA VAL A 31 27.12 -14.41 19.16
C VAL A 31 26.89 -13.42 18.02
N LYS A 32 27.96 -12.92 17.38
CA LYS A 32 27.84 -11.99 16.24
C LYS A 32 27.18 -12.63 15.01
N ARG A 33 27.44 -13.92 14.76
CA ARG A 33 26.85 -14.63 13.61
C ARG A 33 25.34 -14.81 13.76
N GLU A 34 24.87 -15.18 14.95
CA GLU A 34 23.43 -15.32 15.20
C GLU A 34 22.68 -13.98 15.11
N ALA A 35 23.29 -12.89 15.57
CA ALA A 35 22.69 -11.56 15.49
C ALA A 35 22.50 -11.10 14.03
N ILE A 36 23.49 -11.33 13.16
CA ILE A 36 23.43 -10.93 11.75
C ILE A 36 22.33 -11.71 11.00
N ILE A 37 22.23 -13.02 11.24
CA ILE A 37 21.21 -13.86 10.58
C ILE A 37 19.80 -13.43 10.99
N LYS A 38 19.56 -13.21 12.28
CA LYS A 38 18.25 -12.78 12.80
C LYS A 38 17.82 -11.41 12.25
N ILE A 39 18.76 -10.46 12.14
CA ILE A 39 18.47 -9.13 11.56
C ILE A 39 18.11 -9.26 10.08
N GLN A 40 18.83 -10.08 9.31
CA GLN A 40 18.53 -10.29 7.89
C GLN A 40 17.14 -10.91 7.70
N GLU A 41 16.79 -11.92 8.48
CA GLU A 41 15.52 -12.65 8.35
C GLU A 41 14.32 -11.78 8.73
N GLN A 42 14.42 -11.02 9.82
CA GLN A 42 13.35 -10.09 10.26
C GLN A 42 13.14 -8.93 9.29
N THR A 43 14.23 -8.42 8.72
CA THR A 43 14.19 -7.29 7.79
C THR A 43 13.58 -7.72 6.45
N ILE A 44 14.00 -8.86 5.90
CA ILE A 44 13.48 -9.39 4.63
C ILE A 44 12.02 -9.83 4.79
N GLY A 45 11.65 -10.47 5.91
CA GLY A 45 10.28 -10.86 6.20
C GLY A 45 9.32 -9.67 6.33
N ALA A 46 9.74 -8.61 7.00
CA ALA A 46 8.91 -7.40 7.14
C ALA A 46 8.72 -6.65 5.80
N TYR A 47 9.78 -6.54 4.98
CA TYR A 47 9.68 -5.87 3.68
C TYR A 47 8.83 -6.66 2.68
N THR A 48 8.92 -7.99 2.69
CA THR A 48 8.10 -8.84 1.82
C THR A 48 6.62 -8.74 2.19
N GLN A 49 6.29 -8.77 3.48
CA GLN A 49 4.92 -8.60 3.95
C GLN A 49 4.35 -7.20 3.62
N GLN A 50 5.16 -6.15 3.79
CA GLN A 50 4.73 -4.79 3.44
C GLN A 50 4.43 -4.66 1.94
N ASN A 51 5.27 -5.24 1.08
CA ASN A 51 5.06 -5.22 -0.37
C ASN A 51 3.79 -5.97 -0.79
N GLU A 52 3.49 -7.11 -0.16
CA GLU A 52 2.28 -7.89 -0.43
C GLU A 52 1.01 -7.10 -0.08
N VAL A 53 0.99 -6.45 1.09
CA VAL A 53 -0.14 -5.60 1.51
C VAL A 53 -0.32 -4.43 0.55
N LEU A 54 0.76 -3.77 0.14
CA LEU A 54 0.70 -2.67 -0.82
C LEU A 54 0.23 -3.12 -2.19
N GLN A 55 0.70 -4.28 -2.67
CA GLN A 55 0.22 -4.86 -3.94
C GLN A 55 -1.26 -5.17 -3.88
N SER A 56 -1.74 -5.80 -2.81
CA SER A 56 -3.17 -6.10 -2.63
C SER A 56 -4.03 -4.83 -2.62
N GLN A 57 -3.56 -3.75 -2.00
CA GLN A 57 -4.26 -2.46 -2.03
C GLN A 57 -4.29 -1.87 -3.45
N ILE A 58 -3.16 -1.90 -4.17
CA ILE A 58 -3.07 -1.42 -5.55
C ILE A 58 -4.04 -2.18 -6.45
N ASP A 59 -4.09 -3.51 -6.33
CA ASP A 59 -4.97 -4.35 -7.13
C ASP A 59 -6.45 -4.05 -6.82
N SER A 60 -6.81 -3.92 -5.53
CA SER A 60 -8.17 -3.55 -5.12
C SER A 60 -8.59 -2.18 -5.64
N LEU A 61 -7.68 -1.20 -5.60
CA LEU A 61 -7.90 0.14 -6.16
C LEU A 61 -8.09 0.09 -7.67
N ARG A 62 -7.27 -0.72 -8.36
CA ARG A 62 -7.33 -0.89 -9.81
C ARG A 62 -8.66 -1.50 -10.24
N ASP A 63 -9.11 -2.54 -9.56
CA ASP A 63 -10.39 -3.19 -9.82
C ASP A 63 -11.55 -2.20 -9.61
N GLY A 64 -11.52 -1.44 -8.51
CA GLY A 64 -12.52 -0.39 -8.25
C GLY A 64 -12.55 0.70 -9.32
N VAL A 65 -11.38 1.12 -9.83
CA VAL A 65 -11.31 2.08 -10.94
C VAL A 65 -11.90 1.50 -12.22
N ASP A 66 -11.63 0.25 -12.53
CA ASP A 66 -12.12 -0.38 -13.75
C ASP A 66 -13.63 -0.62 -13.68
N ASP A 67 -14.19 -0.94 -12.51
CA ASP A 67 -15.63 -1.02 -12.31
C ASP A 67 -16.32 0.35 -12.41
N LEU A 68 -15.75 1.40 -11.80
CA LEU A 68 -16.25 2.77 -11.96
C LEU A 68 -16.21 3.23 -13.42
N LYS A 69 -15.18 2.85 -14.19
CA LYS A 69 -15.12 3.14 -15.62
C LYS A 69 -16.22 2.43 -16.40
N LYS A 70 -16.47 1.15 -16.12
CA LYS A 70 -17.57 0.39 -16.76
C LYS A 70 -18.92 1.02 -16.43
N GLU A 71 -19.15 1.39 -15.18
CA GLU A 71 -20.39 2.05 -14.76
C GLU A 71 -20.55 3.40 -15.47
N ASN A 72 -19.49 4.22 -15.54
CA ASN A 72 -19.53 5.49 -16.25
C ASN A 72 -19.87 5.31 -17.74
N LEU A 73 -19.30 4.30 -18.39
CA LEU A 73 -19.58 3.97 -19.78
C LEU A 73 -21.03 3.52 -19.98
N SER A 74 -21.54 2.67 -19.09
CA SER A 74 -22.94 2.24 -19.09
C SER A 74 -23.90 3.43 -18.91
N LEU A 75 -23.62 4.30 -17.93
CA LEU A 75 -24.41 5.51 -17.68
C LEU A 75 -24.40 6.46 -18.90
N ARG A 76 -23.26 6.61 -19.58
CA ARG A 76 -23.16 7.39 -20.82
C ARG A 76 -24.04 6.82 -21.93
N GLN A 77 -24.02 5.50 -22.13
CA GLN A 77 -24.86 4.83 -23.13
C GLN A 77 -26.36 5.02 -22.82
N ILE A 78 -26.75 4.92 -21.54
CA ILE A 78 -28.14 5.19 -21.12
C ILE A 78 -28.52 6.63 -21.42
N ILE A 79 -27.67 7.59 -21.10
CA ILE A 79 -27.91 9.02 -21.39
C ILE A 79 -28.04 9.26 -22.89
N GLU A 80 -27.19 8.66 -23.71
CA GLU A 80 -27.27 8.74 -25.17
C GLU A 80 -28.60 8.17 -25.69
N THR A 81 -28.99 7.00 -25.20
CA THR A 81 -30.27 6.37 -25.54
C THR A 81 -31.46 7.26 -25.18
N ILE A 82 -31.43 7.89 -24.00
CA ILE A 82 -32.47 8.84 -23.56
C ILE A 82 -32.49 10.06 -24.46
N LYS A 83 -31.34 10.62 -24.80
CA LYS A 83 -31.23 11.76 -25.72
C LYS A 83 -31.81 11.42 -27.08
N ASP A 84 -31.51 10.25 -27.62
CA ASP A 84 -32.02 9.81 -28.93
C ASP A 84 -33.54 9.60 -28.91
N ALA A 85 -34.06 8.95 -27.86
CA ALA A 85 -35.50 8.76 -27.70
C ALA A 85 -36.26 10.09 -27.57
N LEU A 86 -35.68 11.08 -26.88
CA LEU A 86 -36.28 12.40 -26.72
C LEU A 86 -36.16 13.24 -27.99
N LYS A 87 -35.04 13.13 -28.71
CA LYS A 87 -34.85 13.74 -30.02
C LYS A 87 -35.85 13.22 -31.04
N ALA A 88 -36.15 11.92 -31.03
CA ALA A 88 -37.21 11.32 -31.87
C ALA A 88 -38.61 11.91 -31.58
N LYS A 89 -38.83 12.43 -30.37
CA LYS A 89 -40.06 13.14 -29.97
C LYS A 89 -40.01 14.66 -30.21
N GLY A 90 -38.95 15.17 -30.85
CA GLY A 90 -38.77 16.60 -31.09
C GLY A 90 -38.20 17.38 -29.91
N MET A 91 -37.65 16.71 -28.90
CA MET A 91 -37.00 17.37 -27.76
C MET A 91 -35.49 17.20 -27.84
N ILE A 92 -34.76 18.31 -27.92
CA ILE A 92 -33.30 18.34 -27.91
C ILE A 92 -32.82 18.56 -26.47
N ILE A 93 -31.88 17.74 -26.02
CA ILE A 93 -31.33 17.83 -24.66
C ILE A 93 -29.83 18.06 -24.69
N THR A 94 -29.41 19.13 -24.03
CA THR A 94 -28.01 19.46 -23.76
C THR A 94 -27.72 19.34 -22.27
N ILE A 95 -26.59 18.72 -21.93
CA ILE A 95 -26.14 18.51 -20.55
C ILE A 95 -24.76 19.15 -20.45
N ASP A 96 -24.67 20.26 -19.74
CA ASP A 96 -23.43 21.00 -19.47
C ASP A 96 -23.16 21.00 -17.96
N GLY A 97 -22.34 20.03 -17.52
CA GLY A 97 -22.10 19.78 -16.10
C GLY A 97 -23.41 19.52 -15.36
N ASP A 98 -23.78 20.43 -14.46
CA ASP A 98 -25.00 20.35 -13.64
C ASP A 98 -26.24 20.93 -14.32
N LEU A 99 -26.09 21.61 -15.46
CA LEU A 99 -27.20 22.25 -16.17
C LEU A 99 -27.73 21.32 -17.26
N VAL A 100 -29.02 21.00 -17.18
CA VAL A 100 -29.73 20.25 -18.22
C VAL A 100 -30.70 21.20 -18.89
N THR A 101 -30.55 21.37 -20.21
CA THR A 101 -31.44 22.21 -21.02
C THR A 101 -32.22 21.33 -21.99
N ILE A 102 -33.54 21.51 -22.02
CA ILE A 102 -34.46 20.82 -22.91
C ILE A 102 -35.08 21.85 -23.84
N THR A 103 -35.01 21.63 -25.15
CA THR A 103 -35.58 22.51 -26.19
C THR A 103 -36.56 21.74 -27.05
N ASP A 104 -37.79 22.23 -27.16
CA ASP A 104 -38.81 21.69 -28.08
C ASP A 104 -38.66 22.30 -29.48
N LEU A 105 -39.14 21.60 -30.52
CA LEU A 105 -39.20 22.07 -31.91
C LEU A 105 -40.00 23.38 -32.07
N LYS A 106 -40.86 23.70 -31.11
CA LYS A 106 -41.62 24.96 -31.06
C LYS A 106 -40.80 26.16 -30.56
N GLY A 107 -39.53 25.96 -30.24
CA GLY A 107 -38.61 27.01 -29.77
C GLY A 107 -38.66 27.30 -28.27
N SER A 108 -39.48 26.59 -27.50
CA SER A 108 -39.49 26.69 -26.04
C SER A 108 -38.31 25.92 -25.45
N ALA A 109 -37.52 26.60 -24.61
CA ALA A 109 -36.40 26.00 -23.88
C ALA A 109 -36.63 26.09 -22.37
N SER A 110 -36.32 25.01 -21.64
CA SER A 110 -36.34 24.96 -20.18
C SER A 110 -35.02 24.40 -19.67
N SER A 111 -34.42 25.06 -18.68
CA SER A 111 -33.15 24.65 -18.09
C SER A 111 -33.33 24.34 -16.61
N ILE A 112 -32.85 23.18 -16.18
CA ILE A 112 -32.89 22.73 -14.79
C ILE A 112 -31.45 22.49 -14.33
N ARG A 113 -31.10 23.04 -13.18
CA ARG A 113 -29.81 22.77 -12.54
C ARG A 113 -29.97 21.64 -11.53
N ARG A 114 -29.16 20.60 -11.64
CA ARG A 114 -29.14 19.50 -10.68
C ARG A 114 -28.61 20.02 -9.34
N ARG A 115 -29.38 19.87 -8.27
CA ARG A 115 -28.91 20.17 -6.91
C ARG A 115 -27.93 19.07 -6.52
N SER A 116 -26.66 19.43 -6.26
CA SER A 116 -25.67 18.49 -5.74
C SER A 116 -26.16 17.92 -4.41
N ILE A 117 -26.42 16.61 -4.38
CA ILE A 117 -26.66 15.89 -3.12
C ILE A 117 -25.28 15.77 -2.47
N LYS A 118 -25.08 16.42 -1.33
CA LYS A 118 -23.85 16.29 -0.54
C LYS A 118 -23.71 14.81 -0.14
N PRO A 119 -22.57 14.14 -0.39
CA PRO A 119 -22.40 12.76 0.05
C PRO A 119 -22.40 12.72 1.58
N ASP A 120 -23.31 11.91 2.13
CA ASP A 120 -23.44 11.66 3.56
C ASP A 120 -22.22 10.84 4.03
N GLY A 121 -21.09 11.50 4.30
CA GLY A 121 -19.86 10.80 4.69
C GLY A 121 -18.77 11.66 5.33
N GLU A 122 -18.76 12.98 5.14
CA GLU A 122 -17.82 13.86 5.84
C GLU A 122 -18.47 14.47 7.07
N GLY A 123 -18.43 13.71 8.16
CA GLY A 123 -19.04 14.08 9.43
C GLY A 123 -18.45 13.31 10.61
N LYS A 124 -17.13 13.39 10.79
CA LYS A 124 -16.36 13.53 12.04
C LYS A 124 -14.94 12.98 11.90
#